data_AF-V5FVK9-F1
#
_entry.id   AF-V5FVK9-F1
#
_cell.length_a   1.000
_cell.length_b   1.000
_cell.length_c   1.000
_cell.angle_alpha   90.00
_cell.angle_beta   90.00
_cell.angle_gamma   90.00
#
_symmetry.space_group_name_H-M   'P 1'
#
loop_
_entity.id
_entity.type
_entity.pdbx_description
1 polymer ?
#
loop_
_entity_poly.entity_id
_entity_poly.type
_entity_poly.pdbx_seq_one_letter_code
_entity_poly.pdbx_strand_id
1 'polypeptide(L)'
;MTAARLSPTANLLRKSRLFALPPALSPPQDPATSKTVFESDTATLPYPIRASIETPASSRARGDWGLKRPLPSKGTTDKSSRPIVRVKAIDTFEHVTDFESAADHTVTLEKFQELHMPMSLPAKINYANALIPRHQSPFESLVDNSENSESLNEPGAKQFRHSGPWLAGQTETEFQAYLQRIQRRRPELLQKLRERLVAKRTAERRKQAQDNGEDLEGLDQPVQVTEEEFQNYVKSLRADPLALGPVVFELLDLPSPPAVPSDRIGSRYYQSPGTKLSSPEYAISGPPKTHPSAGLSYTRSHALLYNHPNYGPQTYQRPVEARILRPKGRFKGRMSKAIAGIGGIAVEDLNAMTFAEQSGPPGLSYFDASIPGGAKYWVTPVRASVDSEGRIGLASYRATASSKAPYGITDYRKPSLTSVSDTVRGIDSRMTPRLDRLSPRQPRFNDSDEPVVAKQPVREAEDIARRLMRTLSSS
;
A
#
# COMPACT_ATOMS: atom_id res chain seq x y z
N MET A 1 45.99 -3.56 11.64
CA MET A 1 45.12 -2.39 11.88
C MET A 1 44.92 -2.23 13.38
N THR A 2 45.79 -1.46 14.04
CA THR A 2 45.63 -1.11 15.46
C THR A 2 44.39 -0.22 15.59
N ALA A 3 43.35 -0.70 16.26
CA ALA A 3 42.16 0.09 16.52
C ALA A 3 42.56 1.41 17.19
N ALA A 4 42.35 2.54 16.50
CA ALA A 4 42.61 3.86 17.08
C ALA A 4 41.84 3.96 18.39
N ARG A 5 42.56 4.17 19.51
CA ARG A 5 41.95 4.34 20.83
C ARG A 5 41.13 5.63 20.81
N LEU A 6 39.82 5.50 20.61
CA LEU A 6 38.88 6.62 20.70
C LEU A 6 38.97 7.25 22.09
N SER A 7 38.85 8.58 22.17
CA SER A 7 38.77 9.26 23.46
C SER A 7 37.54 8.79 24.25
N PRO A 8 37.57 8.86 25.60
CA PRO A 8 36.45 8.46 26.43
C PRO A 8 35.14 9.17 26.02
N THR A 9 35.23 10.47 25.74
CA THR A 9 34.10 11.30 25.30
C THR A 9 33.55 10.85 23.95
N ALA A 10 34.41 10.53 22.97
CA ALA A 10 33.97 10.04 21.66
C ALA A 10 33.24 8.69 21.77
N ASN A 11 33.68 7.82 22.69
CA ASN A 11 33.00 6.55 22.96
C ASN A 11 31.61 6.76 23.58
N LEU A 12 31.46 7.75 24.48
CA LEU A 12 30.14 8.12 25.03
C LEU A 12 29.21 8.69 23.96
N LEU A 13 29.71 9.61 23.10
CA LEU A 13 28.92 10.17 22.01
C LEU A 13 28.47 9.10 21.02
N ARG A 14 29.36 8.16 20.66
CA ARG A 14 29.02 7.03 19.77
C ARG A 14 27.90 6.15 20.33
N LYS A 15 27.80 6.02 21.66
CA LYS A 15 26.76 5.23 22.36
C LYS A 15 25.56 6.08 22.79
N SER A 16 25.55 7.38 22.50
CA SER A 16 24.47 8.28 22.88
C SER A 16 23.20 8.02 22.06
N ARG A 17 22.04 8.34 22.63
CA ARG A 17 20.73 8.17 21.95
C ARG A 17 20.58 9.05 20.72
N LEU A 18 21.20 10.24 20.71
CA LEU A 18 21.16 11.15 19.57
C LEU A 18 21.92 10.56 18.36
N PHE A 19 23.06 9.91 18.60
CA PHE A 19 23.85 9.24 17.55
C PHE A 19 23.24 7.90 17.11
N ALA A 20 22.30 7.35 17.88
CA ALA A 20 21.52 6.18 17.49
C ALA A 20 20.36 6.50 16.53
N LEU A 21 20.05 7.78 16.30
CA LEU A 21 19.02 8.16 15.33
C LEU A 21 19.47 7.77 13.92
N PRO A 22 18.63 7.03 13.16
CA PRO A 22 18.98 6.65 11.82
C PRO A 22 19.02 7.87 10.89
N PRO A 23 19.88 7.86 9.86
CA PRO A 23 19.83 8.87 8.82
C PRO A 23 18.48 8.83 8.11
N ALA A 24 18.02 9.99 7.63
CA ALA A 24 16.76 10.07 6.89
C ALA A 24 16.84 9.22 5.61
N LEU A 25 15.79 8.44 5.37
CA LEU A 25 15.64 7.67 4.14
C LEU A 25 15.31 8.60 2.97
N SER A 26 15.68 8.19 1.77
CA SER A 26 15.25 8.88 0.55
C SER A 26 13.72 8.84 0.43
N PRO A 27 13.08 9.94 0.02
CA PRO A 27 11.64 9.94 -0.22
C PRO A 27 11.28 8.95 -1.34
N PRO A 28 10.01 8.49 -1.40
CA PRO A 28 9.54 7.69 -2.53
C PRO A 28 9.79 8.45 -3.83
N GLN A 29 10.32 7.74 -4.83
CA GLN A 29 10.49 8.29 -6.17
C GLN A 29 9.16 8.19 -6.91
N ASP A 30 8.72 9.29 -7.50
CA ASP A 30 7.56 9.29 -8.37
C ASP A 30 7.90 8.63 -9.71
N PRO A 31 6.95 7.89 -10.30
CA PRO A 31 7.17 7.31 -11.61
C PRO A 31 7.39 8.43 -12.63
N ALA A 32 8.39 8.27 -13.49
CA ALA A 32 8.64 9.19 -14.59
C ALA A 32 7.39 9.32 -15.45
N THR A 33 6.72 10.48 -15.38
CA THR A 33 5.46 10.73 -16.07
C THR A 33 5.56 12.02 -16.86
N SER A 34 4.98 12.02 -18.06
CA SER A 34 4.84 13.22 -18.89
C SER A 34 3.70 14.14 -18.42
N LYS A 35 2.91 13.71 -17.43
CA LYS A 35 1.77 14.46 -16.91
C LYS A 35 2.20 15.27 -15.70
N THR A 36 1.67 16.50 -15.60
CA THR A 36 1.80 17.32 -14.39
C THR A 36 1.16 16.59 -13.21
N VAL A 37 1.97 16.27 -12.21
CA VAL A 37 1.52 15.71 -10.94
C VAL A 37 1.29 16.87 -9.97
N PHE A 38 0.07 16.97 -9.45
CA PHE A 38 -0.27 17.96 -8.42
C PHE A 38 -0.24 17.26 -7.07
N GLU A 39 0.89 17.38 -6.39
CA GLU A 39 1.07 16.88 -5.04
C GLU A 39 1.18 18.04 -4.05
N SER A 40 0.68 17.82 -2.83
CA SER A 40 0.85 18.78 -1.75
C SER A 40 2.14 18.46 -1.02
N ASP A 41 2.97 19.46 -0.77
CA ASP A 41 4.20 19.33 0.02
C ASP A 41 3.94 18.81 1.45
N THR A 42 2.71 18.95 1.93
CA THR A 42 2.28 18.49 3.27
C THR A 42 1.55 17.14 3.23
N ALA A 43 1.47 16.47 2.08
CA ALA A 43 0.81 15.17 1.99
C ALA A 43 1.63 14.11 2.74
N THR A 44 0.94 13.21 3.44
CA THR A 44 1.58 12.09 4.14
C THR A 44 2.22 11.15 3.13
N LEU A 45 3.50 10.80 3.36
CA LEU A 45 4.23 9.86 2.51
C LEU A 45 3.67 8.43 2.68
N PRO A 46 3.99 7.49 1.76
CA PRO A 46 3.58 6.09 1.90
C PRO A 46 4.21 5.37 3.10
N TYR A 47 5.41 5.77 3.50
CA TYR A 47 6.15 5.19 4.64
C TYR A 47 6.98 6.27 5.35
N PRO A 48 7.32 6.08 6.65
CA PRO A 48 8.10 7.05 7.40
C PRO A 48 9.56 7.08 6.91
N ILE A 49 10.08 8.29 6.68
CA ILE A 49 11.48 8.52 6.26
C ILE A 49 12.40 8.94 7.41
N ARG A 50 11.83 9.32 8.57
CA ARG A 50 12.54 9.81 9.74
C ARG A 50 12.02 9.11 10.99
N ALA A 51 12.88 8.95 11.99
CA ALA A 51 12.49 8.38 13.28
C ALA A 51 11.47 9.27 14.00
N SER A 52 10.48 8.63 14.61
CA SER A 52 9.58 9.26 15.56
C SER A 52 10.23 9.31 16.95
N ILE A 53 10.14 10.48 17.59
CA ILE A 53 10.69 10.73 18.92
C ILE A 53 9.51 11.00 19.86
N GLU A 54 9.54 10.35 21.01
CA GLU A 54 8.61 10.57 22.12
C GLU A 54 9.41 10.92 23.39
N THR A 55 8.76 11.67 24.28
CA THR A 55 9.32 12.08 25.58
C THR A 55 8.34 11.80 26.70
N PRO A 56 8.82 11.46 27.92
CA PRO A 56 7.96 11.38 29.09
C PRO A 56 7.20 12.68 29.36
N ALA A 57 6.03 12.59 29.97
CA ALA A 57 5.16 13.73 30.24
C ALA A 57 5.85 14.84 31.07
N SER A 58 6.75 14.48 32.00
CA SER A 58 7.49 15.42 32.84
C SER A 58 8.49 16.28 32.06
N SER A 59 9.24 15.71 31.12
CA SER A 59 10.13 16.46 30.23
C SER A 59 9.36 17.24 29.17
N ARG A 60 8.28 16.64 28.65
CA ARG A 60 7.38 17.28 27.69
C ARG A 60 6.78 18.60 28.22
N ALA A 61 6.37 18.63 29.49
CA ALA A 61 5.84 19.84 30.12
C ALA A 61 6.86 21.00 30.14
N ARG A 62 8.16 20.68 30.13
CA ARG A 62 9.27 21.65 30.04
C ARG A 62 9.72 21.93 28.61
N GLY A 63 9.09 21.29 27.62
CA GLY A 63 9.53 21.32 26.23
C GLY A 63 10.86 20.60 26.00
N ASP A 64 11.33 19.75 26.91
CA ASP A 64 12.60 19.03 26.76
C ASP A 64 12.40 17.72 25.96
N TRP A 65 13.08 17.64 24.82
CA TRP A 65 13.06 16.50 23.90
C TRP A 65 14.40 15.77 23.77
N GLY A 66 15.39 16.11 24.61
CA GLY A 66 16.76 15.60 24.44
C GLY A 66 17.41 16.06 23.13
N LEU A 67 16.94 17.18 22.59
CA LEU A 67 17.47 17.85 21.40
C LEU A 67 18.34 19.05 21.81
N LYS A 68 18.88 19.76 20.81
CA LYS A 68 19.72 20.95 21.06
C LYS A 68 18.98 22.04 21.85
N ARG A 69 17.68 22.21 21.61
CA ARG A 69 16.84 23.25 22.24
C ARG A 69 15.47 22.66 22.63
N PRO A 70 14.79 23.24 23.64
CA PRO A 70 13.43 22.84 23.95
C PRO A 70 12.46 23.24 22.83
N LEU A 71 11.48 22.37 22.55
CA LEU A 71 10.46 22.61 21.53
C LEU A 71 9.28 23.41 22.10
N PRO A 72 8.59 24.22 21.28
CA PRO A 72 7.47 25.03 21.73
C PRO A 72 6.25 24.19 22.13
N SER A 73 5.63 24.52 23.26
CA SER A 73 4.45 23.81 23.81
C SER A 73 3.24 23.87 22.88
N LYS A 74 3.03 25.00 22.20
CA LYS A 74 1.90 25.22 21.28
C LYS A 74 1.85 24.21 20.13
N GLY A 75 3.00 23.77 19.64
CA GLY A 75 3.10 22.81 18.53
C GLY A 75 3.06 21.36 18.98
N THR A 76 3.38 21.11 20.25
CA THR A 76 3.58 19.77 20.79
C THR A 76 2.47 19.39 21.77
N THR A 77 2.46 20.00 22.96
CA THR A 77 1.58 19.65 24.08
C THR A 77 0.15 20.19 23.93
N ASP A 78 -0.03 21.43 23.47
CA ASP A 78 -1.35 22.09 23.55
C ASP A 78 -2.32 21.61 22.47
N LYS A 79 -1.80 21.16 21.33
CA LYS A 79 -2.58 20.74 20.15
C LYS A 79 -2.81 19.24 20.06
N SER A 80 -1.99 18.42 20.72
CA SER A 80 -2.02 16.97 20.56
C SER A 80 -2.02 16.25 21.90
N SER A 81 -2.95 15.32 22.06
CA SER A 81 -2.96 14.38 23.19
C SER A 81 -1.83 13.35 23.11
N ARG A 82 -1.36 13.03 21.89
CA ARG A 82 -0.26 12.11 21.60
C ARG A 82 0.85 12.86 20.85
N PRO A 83 1.71 13.62 21.55
CA PRO A 83 2.75 14.40 20.93
C PRO A 83 3.95 13.51 20.61
N ILE A 84 4.14 13.30 19.31
CA ILE A 84 5.24 12.52 18.75
C ILE A 84 5.82 13.38 17.63
N VAL A 85 7.13 13.55 17.63
CA VAL A 85 7.81 14.50 16.75
C VAL A 85 8.83 13.79 15.87
N ARG A 86 8.97 14.24 14.62
CA ARG A 86 10.10 13.93 13.74
C ARG A 86 10.93 15.18 13.53
N VAL A 87 12.26 15.05 13.59
CA VAL A 87 13.19 16.17 13.44
C VAL A 87 13.75 16.18 12.02
N LYS A 88 13.57 17.29 11.31
CA LYS A 88 14.17 17.50 9.97
C LYS A 88 15.62 17.93 10.08
N ALA A 89 15.89 18.90 10.96
CA ALA A 89 17.21 19.41 11.24
C ALA A 89 17.31 19.79 12.73
N ILE A 90 18.40 19.38 13.38
CA ILE A 90 18.64 19.66 14.81
C ILE A 90 18.81 21.16 15.05
N ASP A 91 19.45 21.85 14.11
CA ASP A 91 19.66 23.30 14.11
C ASP A 91 19.65 23.81 12.66
N THR A 92 18.78 24.75 12.35
CA THR A 92 18.73 25.42 11.05
C THR A 92 19.55 26.71 11.07
N PHE A 93 19.69 27.34 9.89
CA PHE A 93 20.26 28.69 9.77
C PHE A 93 19.53 29.72 10.63
N GLU A 94 18.24 29.53 10.86
CA GLU A 94 17.40 30.41 11.69
C GLU A 94 17.59 30.17 13.20
N HIS A 95 18.53 29.30 13.59
CA HIS A 95 18.79 28.91 14.97
C HIS A 95 17.57 28.26 15.67
N VAL A 96 16.73 27.59 14.88
CA VAL A 96 15.56 26.84 15.36
C VAL A 96 15.74 25.37 15.01
N THR A 97 15.21 24.47 15.85
CA THR A 97 15.11 23.05 15.50
C THR A 97 13.90 22.87 14.58
N ASP A 98 14.13 22.41 13.35
CA ASP A 98 13.05 22.15 12.39
C ASP A 98 12.44 20.78 12.67
N PHE A 99 11.15 20.76 13.00
CA PHE A 99 10.44 19.57 13.44
C PHE A 99 8.99 19.56 12.92
N GLU A 100 8.44 18.35 12.83
CA GLU A 100 7.05 18.12 12.45
C GLU A 100 6.41 17.07 13.35
N SER A 101 5.08 17.01 13.33
CA SER A 101 4.36 15.89 13.94
C SER A 101 4.68 14.60 13.19
N ALA A 102 4.96 13.52 13.93
CA ALA A 102 5.11 12.17 13.40
C ALA A 102 3.88 11.28 13.71
N ALA A 103 2.80 11.88 14.24
CA ALA A 103 1.58 11.16 14.58
C ALA A 103 0.87 10.55 13.36
N ASP A 104 1.11 11.09 12.16
CA ASP A 104 0.60 10.58 10.90
C ASP A 104 0.98 9.10 10.69
N HIS A 105 2.26 8.76 10.82
CA HIS A 105 2.75 7.40 10.63
C HIS A 105 2.61 6.53 11.88
N THR A 106 2.88 7.06 13.08
CA THR A 106 2.84 6.25 14.30
C THR A 106 1.42 5.79 14.65
N VAL A 107 0.43 6.67 14.53
CA VAL A 107 -0.97 6.29 14.77
C VAL A 107 -1.46 5.34 13.68
N THR A 108 -0.98 5.48 12.44
CA THR A 108 -1.30 4.52 11.36
C THR A 108 -0.70 3.14 11.64
N LEU A 109 0.52 3.07 12.18
CA LEU A 109 1.13 1.81 12.62
C LEU A 109 0.34 1.17 13.76
N GLU A 110 -0.03 1.94 14.78
CA GLU A 110 -0.85 1.47 15.90
C GLU A 110 -2.20 0.93 15.41
N LYS A 111 -2.91 1.69 14.56
CA LYS A 111 -4.17 1.26 13.95
C LYS A 111 -3.99 -0.03 13.14
N PHE A 112 -2.89 -0.17 12.41
CA PHE A 112 -2.61 -1.38 11.64
C PHE A 112 -2.37 -2.59 12.56
N GLN A 113 -1.63 -2.40 13.66
CA GLN A 113 -1.39 -3.45 14.65
C GLN A 113 -2.67 -3.87 15.38
N GLU A 114 -3.60 -2.94 15.63
CA GLU A 114 -4.94 -3.22 16.15
C GLU A 114 -5.81 -4.05 15.19
N LEU A 115 -5.51 -4.06 13.88
CA LEU A 115 -6.19 -4.97 12.94
C LEU A 115 -5.77 -6.43 13.10
N HIS A 116 -4.73 -6.73 13.90
CA HIS A 116 -4.19 -8.07 14.10
C HIS A 116 -3.94 -8.86 12.80
N MET A 117 -3.50 -8.15 11.76
CA MET A 117 -3.22 -8.71 10.44
C MET A 117 -1.73 -9.06 10.29
N PRO A 118 -1.38 -10.28 9.83
CA PRO A 118 -0.04 -10.61 9.40
C PRO A 118 0.23 -10.02 8.03
N MET A 119 1.50 -9.74 7.77
CA MET A 119 1.96 -9.40 6.43
C MET A 119 2.08 -10.67 5.61
N SER A 120 1.64 -10.62 4.36
CA SER A 120 1.75 -11.70 3.40
C SER A 120 2.56 -11.26 2.19
N LEU A 121 3.24 -12.21 1.55
CA LEU A 121 3.84 -11.94 0.24
C LEU A 121 2.75 -11.58 -0.76
N PRO A 122 2.97 -10.63 -1.67
CA PRO A 122 1.95 -10.22 -2.65
C PRO A 122 1.61 -11.40 -3.57
N ALA A 123 0.34 -11.56 -3.94
CA ALA A 123 -0.07 -12.59 -4.89
C ALA A 123 -1.28 -12.12 -5.72
N LYS A 124 -1.30 -12.56 -6.98
CA LYS A 124 -2.26 -12.12 -7.99
C LYS A 124 -3.67 -12.48 -7.59
N ILE A 125 -4.50 -11.47 -7.45
CA ILE A 125 -5.92 -11.63 -7.19
C ILE A 125 -6.60 -11.90 -8.53
N ASN A 126 -7.08 -13.14 -8.72
CA ASN A 126 -7.83 -13.52 -9.92
C ASN A 126 -9.29 -13.09 -9.78
N TYR A 127 -9.64 -11.98 -10.42
CA TYR A 127 -10.97 -11.35 -10.36
C TYR A 127 -12.12 -12.24 -10.87
N ALA A 128 -11.84 -13.25 -11.69
CA ALA A 128 -12.86 -14.15 -12.25
C ALA A 128 -13.40 -15.16 -11.23
N ASN A 129 -12.57 -15.60 -10.27
CA ASN A 129 -12.91 -16.74 -9.40
C ASN A 129 -13.19 -16.32 -7.95
N ALA A 130 -13.14 -15.03 -7.62
CA ALA A 130 -13.32 -14.48 -6.26
C ALA A 130 -12.45 -15.13 -5.15
N LEU A 131 -11.50 -15.99 -5.50
CA LEU A 131 -10.59 -16.64 -4.55
C LEU A 131 -9.51 -15.64 -4.14
N ILE A 132 -9.52 -15.26 -2.86
CA ILE A 132 -8.38 -14.59 -2.25
C ILE A 132 -7.20 -15.55 -2.24
N PRO A 133 -6.00 -15.12 -2.68
CA PRO A 133 -4.81 -15.94 -2.62
C PRO A 133 -4.49 -16.37 -1.18
N ARG A 134 -3.94 -17.58 -1.02
CA ARG A 134 -3.54 -18.09 0.29
C ARG A 134 -2.48 -17.17 0.92
N HIS A 135 -2.56 -17.05 2.24
CA HIS A 135 -1.55 -16.36 3.03
C HIS A 135 -0.20 -17.09 2.92
N GLN A 136 0.85 -16.34 2.61
CA GLN A 136 2.23 -16.82 2.66
C GLN A 136 3.03 -15.83 3.49
N SER A 137 3.59 -16.30 4.61
CA SER A 137 4.38 -15.46 5.51
C SER A 137 5.67 -15.00 4.82
N PRO A 138 6.09 -13.74 5.02
CA PRO A 138 7.37 -13.25 4.54
C PRO A 138 8.55 -13.76 5.38
N PHE A 139 8.30 -14.27 6.59
CA PHE A 139 9.32 -14.71 7.55
C PHE A 139 9.59 -16.23 7.48
N GLU A 140 9.40 -16.84 6.31
CA GLU A 140 9.71 -18.25 6.08
C GLU A 140 11.18 -18.40 5.68
N SER A 141 11.87 -19.45 6.15
CA SER A 141 13.30 -19.68 5.86
C SER A 141 13.61 -19.77 4.36
N LEU A 142 12.66 -20.28 3.57
CA LEU A 142 12.81 -20.39 2.12
C LEU A 142 12.65 -19.06 1.38
N VAL A 143 12.20 -17.98 2.04
CA VAL A 143 11.82 -16.74 1.36
C VAL A 143 12.44 -15.48 1.98
N ASP A 144 12.67 -15.48 3.29
CA ASP A 144 13.30 -14.40 4.05
C ASP A 144 14.83 -14.42 3.91
N ASN A 145 15.30 -14.39 2.66
CA ASN A 145 16.72 -14.50 2.34
C ASN A 145 17.25 -13.24 1.66
N SER A 146 18.54 -13.03 1.84
CA SER A 146 19.34 -11.99 1.19
C SER A 146 20.64 -12.61 0.65
N GLU A 147 21.43 -11.88 -0.14
CA GLU A 147 22.66 -12.40 -0.77
C GLU A 147 23.58 -13.21 0.17
N ASN A 148 23.65 -12.85 1.45
CA ASN A 148 24.56 -13.47 2.43
C ASN A 148 23.91 -14.54 3.34
N SER A 149 22.65 -14.92 3.11
CA SER A 149 21.99 -15.90 3.98
C SER A 149 22.37 -17.33 3.60
N GLU A 150 22.74 -18.14 4.61
CA GLU A 150 23.16 -19.54 4.45
C GLU A 150 22.05 -20.45 3.86
N SER A 151 20.79 -20.09 4.11
CA SER A 151 19.57 -20.75 3.60
C SER A 151 19.44 -20.70 2.07
N LEU A 152 20.22 -19.86 1.37
CA LEU A 152 20.25 -19.87 -0.10
C LEU A 152 20.82 -21.16 -0.71
N ASN A 153 21.54 -21.95 0.08
CA ASN A 153 22.05 -23.25 -0.35
C ASN A 153 20.95 -24.31 -0.46
N GLU A 154 19.78 -24.07 0.14
CA GLU A 154 18.65 -24.99 0.07
C GLU A 154 17.98 -24.94 -1.33
N PRO A 155 17.60 -26.10 -1.89
CA PRO A 155 16.92 -26.13 -3.17
C PRO A 155 15.55 -25.44 -3.08
N GLY A 156 15.33 -24.45 -3.94
CA GLY A 156 14.09 -23.67 -3.97
C GLY A 156 14.06 -22.45 -3.03
N ALA A 157 15.18 -22.14 -2.37
CA ALA A 157 15.33 -20.89 -1.63
C ALA A 157 15.19 -19.68 -2.56
N LYS A 158 14.47 -18.68 -2.05
CA LYS A 158 14.15 -17.40 -2.69
C LYS A 158 14.65 -16.29 -1.80
N GLN A 159 15.00 -15.16 -2.41
CA GLN A 159 15.44 -13.95 -1.73
C GLN A 159 14.55 -12.76 -2.08
N PHE A 160 14.34 -11.89 -1.11
CA PHE A 160 13.62 -10.63 -1.35
C PHE A 160 14.58 -9.52 -1.77
N ARG A 161 15.83 -9.55 -1.31
CA ARG A 161 16.85 -8.53 -1.59
C ARG A 161 17.95 -9.07 -2.50
N HIS A 162 18.16 -8.37 -3.61
CA HIS A 162 19.20 -8.63 -4.60
C HIS A 162 20.24 -7.50 -4.56
N SER A 163 21.49 -7.80 -4.90
CA SER A 163 22.54 -6.79 -5.03
C SER A 163 22.47 -6.06 -6.38
N GLY A 164 22.03 -6.78 -7.42
CA GLY A 164 21.80 -6.24 -8.75
C GLY A 164 20.50 -5.41 -8.84
N PRO A 165 20.46 -4.38 -9.70
CA PRO A 165 19.25 -3.62 -9.93
C PRO A 165 18.24 -4.41 -10.77
N TRP A 166 16.97 -4.03 -10.67
CA TRP A 166 15.95 -4.55 -11.57
C TRP A 166 15.95 -3.80 -12.90
N LEU A 167 16.48 -4.47 -13.93
CA LEU A 167 16.73 -3.86 -15.24
C LEU A 167 15.47 -3.31 -15.91
N ALA A 168 14.32 -3.96 -15.73
CA ALA A 168 13.07 -3.54 -16.38
C ALA A 168 12.49 -2.24 -15.82
N GLY A 169 12.90 -1.82 -14.61
CA GLY A 169 12.45 -0.59 -13.98
C GLY A 169 13.43 0.58 -14.09
N GLN A 170 14.61 0.38 -14.68
CA GLN A 170 15.61 1.43 -14.82
C GLN A 170 15.33 2.34 -16.01
N THR A 171 15.68 3.62 -15.85
CA THR A 171 15.78 4.54 -16.99
C THR A 171 17.02 4.25 -17.82
N GLU A 172 17.04 4.70 -19.08
CA GLU A 172 18.18 4.46 -19.97
C GLU A 172 19.49 5.03 -19.41
N THR A 173 19.44 6.21 -18.79
CA THR A 173 20.59 6.86 -18.15
C THR A 173 21.12 6.05 -16.97
N GLU A 174 20.23 5.51 -16.13
CA GLU A 174 20.61 4.66 -15.00
C GLU A 174 21.21 3.34 -15.48
N PHE A 175 20.65 2.76 -16.54
CA PHE A 175 21.16 1.53 -17.14
C PHE A 175 22.56 1.73 -17.72
N GLN A 176 22.80 2.82 -18.46
CA GLN A 176 24.13 3.15 -18.98
C GLN A 176 25.16 3.36 -17.86
N ALA A 177 24.79 4.08 -16.80
CA ALA A 177 25.65 4.27 -15.63
C ALA A 177 25.97 2.93 -14.93
N TYR A 178 24.98 2.04 -14.84
CA TYR A 178 25.17 0.69 -14.30
C TYR A 178 26.11 -0.15 -15.17
N LEU A 179 25.99 -0.10 -16.49
CA LEU A 179 26.91 -0.78 -17.41
C LEU A 179 28.35 -0.30 -17.25
N GLN A 180 28.58 1.01 -17.11
CA GLN A 180 29.92 1.55 -16.84
C GLN A 180 30.49 1.01 -15.52
N ARG A 181 29.65 0.87 -14.49
CA ARG A 181 30.05 0.26 -13.20
C ARG A 181 30.41 -1.21 -13.35
N ILE A 182 29.65 -1.98 -14.13
CA ILE A 182 29.95 -3.39 -14.43
C ILE A 182 31.27 -3.52 -15.21
N GLN A 183 31.51 -2.66 -16.20
CA GLN A 183 32.74 -2.67 -16.98
C GLN A 183 33.98 -2.51 -16.10
N ARG A 184 33.91 -1.65 -15.07
CA ARG A 184 34.98 -1.49 -14.07
C ARG A 184 35.19 -2.74 -13.21
N ARG A 185 34.13 -3.50 -12.92
CA ARG A 185 34.15 -4.75 -12.13
C ARG A 185 34.38 -6.01 -12.96
N ARG A 186 34.66 -5.87 -14.25
CA ARG A 186 34.95 -6.99 -15.15
C ARG A 186 36.00 -7.99 -14.62
N PRO A 187 37.15 -7.60 -14.02
CA PRO A 187 38.13 -8.58 -13.56
C PRO A 187 37.57 -9.47 -12.43
N GLU A 188 36.83 -8.88 -11.48
CA GLU A 188 36.18 -9.63 -10.38
C GLU A 188 35.14 -10.62 -10.93
N LEU A 189 34.35 -10.21 -11.92
CA LEU A 189 33.34 -11.06 -12.53
C LEU A 189 33.96 -12.23 -13.30
N LEU A 190 35.08 -12.01 -13.99
CA LEU A 190 35.81 -13.09 -14.67
C LEU A 190 36.38 -14.09 -13.67
N GLN A 191 36.84 -13.64 -12.49
CA GLN A 191 37.29 -14.53 -11.42
C GLN A 191 36.13 -15.39 -10.89
N LYS A 192 34.97 -14.79 -10.59
CA LYS A 192 33.77 -15.56 -10.18
C LYS A 192 33.33 -16.56 -11.26
N LEU A 193 33.46 -16.20 -12.54
CA LEU A 193 33.15 -17.10 -13.66
C LEU A 193 34.12 -18.30 -13.70
N ARG A 194 35.41 -18.07 -13.41
CA ARG A 194 36.40 -19.15 -13.26
C ARG A 194 36.05 -20.07 -12.08
N GLU A 195 35.74 -19.52 -10.92
CA GLU A 195 35.32 -20.28 -9.73
C GLU A 195 34.10 -21.17 -10.03
N ARG A 196 33.11 -20.61 -10.74
CA ARG A 196 31.94 -21.35 -11.20
C ARG A 196 32.31 -22.50 -12.15
N LEU A 197 33.24 -22.26 -13.09
CA LEU A 197 33.70 -23.29 -14.03
C LEU A 197 34.37 -24.44 -13.25
N VAL A 198 35.25 -24.12 -12.29
CA VAL A 198 35.87 -25.10 -11.39
C VAL A 198 34.80 -25.91 -10.66
N ALA A 199 33.83 -25.24 -10.02
CA ALA A 199 32.74 -25.91 -9.31
C ALA A 199 31.91 -26.83 -10.23
N LYS A 200 31.59 -26.38 -11.45
CA LYS A 200 30.87 -27.18 -12.44
C LYS A 200 31.67 -28.43 -12.84
N ARG A 201 32.97 -28.29 -13.09
CA ARG A 201 33.86 -29.41 -13.44
C ARG A 201 34.01 -30.40 -12.29
N THR A 202 34.17 -29.91 -11.07
CA THR A 202 34.22 -30.76 -9.87
C THR A 202 32.90 -31.53 -9.70
N ALA A 203 31.75 -30.89 -9.94
CA ALA A 203 30.45 -31.54 -9.89
C ALA A 203 30.27 -32.59 -11.01
N GLU A 204 30.71 -32.30 -12.25
CA GLU A 204 30.70 -33.25 -13.36
C GLU A 204 31.57 -34.47 -13.08
N ARG A 205 32.80 -34.26 -12.59
CA ARG A 205 33.72 -35.34 -12.20
C ARG A 205 33.13 -36.19 -11.09
N ARG A 206 32.55 -35.57 -10.07
CA ARG A 206 31.89 -36.27 -8.96
C ARG A 206 30.71 -37.12 -9.46
N LYS A 207 29.90 -36.58 -10.37
CA LYS A 207 28.79 -37.32 -10.97
C LYS A 207 29.29 -38.52 -11.78
N GLN A 208 30.33 -38.33 -12.60
CA GLN A 208 30.93 -39.43 -13.38
C GLN A 208 31.49 -40.54 -12.49
N ALA A 209 32.18 -40.19 -11.40
CA ALA A 209 32.66 -41.18 -10.44
C ALA A 209 31.51 -41.95 -9.77
N GLN A 210 30.41 -41.27 -9.43
CA GLN A 210 29.21 -41.91 -8.90
C GLN A 210 28.55 -42.85 -9.92
N ASP A 211 28.43 -42.43 -11.18
CA ASP A 211 27.84 -43.21 -12.26
C ASP A 211 28.72 -44.45 -12.60
N ASN A 212 30.05 -44.32 -12.46
CA ASN A 212 31.02 -45.39 -12.68
C ASN A 212 31.24 -46.31 -11.45
N GLY A 213 30.74 -45.92 -10.27
CA GLY A 213 30.93 -46.66 -9.02
C GLY A 213 32.35 -46.58 -8.44
N GLU A 214 33.11 -45.52 -8.75
CA GLU A 214 34.46 -45.28 -8.25
C GLU A 214 34.44 -44.61 -6.85
N ASP A 215 35.49 -44.84 -6.05
CA ASP A 215 35.62 -44.26 -4.71
C ASP A 215 35.69 -42.72 -4.75
N LEU A 216 34.94 -42.08 -3.86
CA LEU A 216 34.79 -40.61 -3.82
C LEU A 216 35.94 -39.89 -3.09
N GLU A 217 36.88 -40.64 -2.51
CA GLU A 217 37.98 -40.11 -1.71
C GLU A 217 39.03 -39.44 -2.62
N GLY A 218 39.18 -38.12 -2.51
CA GLY A 218 40.16 -37.32 -3.28
C GLY A 218 39.57 -36.45 -4.39
N LEU A 219 38.27 -36.59 -4.69
CA LEU A 219 37.56 -35.78 -5.69
C LEU A 219 37.23 -34.34 -5.24
N ASP A 220 37.48 -34.02 -3.97
CA ASP A 220 37.27 -32.68 -3.39
C ASP A 220 38.38 -31.68 -3.77
N GLN A 221 39.47 -32.13 -4.41
CA GLN A 221 40.51 -31.23 -4.88
C GLN A 221 40.02 -30.41 -6.08
N PRO A 222 40.15 -29.07 -6.06
CA PRO A 222 39.69 -28.22 -7.13
C PRO A 222 40.46 -28.50 -8.43
N VAL A 223 39.72 -28.74 -9.51
CA VAL A 223 40.32 -28.94 -10.84
C VAL A 223 41.04 -27.67 -11.25
N GLN A 224 42.33 -27.77 -11.59
CA GLN A 224 43.07 -26.65 -12.18
C GLN A 224 42.58 -26.43 -13.62
N VAL A 225 42.04 -25.26 -13.87
CA VAL A 225 41.50 -24.88 -15.19
C VAL A 225 42.57 -24.08 -15.93
N THR A 226 42.94 -24.52 -17.12
CA THR A 226 43.88 -23.80 -17.99
C THR A 226 43.22 -22.54 -18.58
N GLU A 227 44.01 -21.52 -18.90
CA GLU A 227 43.45 -20.28 -19.48
C GLU A 227 42.78 -20.53 -20.84
N GLU A 228 43.30 -21.47 -21.63
CA GLU A 228 42.75 -21.83 -22.94
C GLU A 228 41.35 -22.45 -22.81
N GLU A 229 41.15 -23.35 -21.84
CA GLU A 229 39.85 -23.93 -21.53
C GLU A 229 38.85 -22.85 -21.10
N PHE A 230 39.29 -21.91 -20.27
CA PHE A 230 38.45 -20.80 -19.84
C PHE A 230 38.01 -19.92 -21.01
N GLN A 231 38.92 -19.57 -21.92
CA GLN A 231 38.58 -18.79 -23.12
C GLN A 231 37.60 -19.53 -24.03
N ASN A 232 37.76 -20.85 -24.19
CA ASN A 232 36.84 -21.67 -24.97
C ASN A 232 35.45 -21.75 -24.32
N TYR A 233 35.39 -21.81 -22.98
CA TYR A 233 34.14 -21.74 -22.25
C TYR A 233 33.42 -20.40 -22.43
N VAL A 234 34.16 -19.28 -22.40
CA VAL A 234 33.56 -17.97 -22.68
C VAL A 234 33.05 -17.88 -24.12
N LYS A 235 33.78 -18.46 -25.09
CA LYS A 235 33.32 -18.53 -26.49
C LYS A 235 32.05 -19.36 -26.64
N SER A 236 31.95 -20.50 -25.96
CA SER A 236 30.73 -21.34 -26.03
C SER A 236 29.53 -20.63 -25.41
N LEU A 237 29.71 -19.93 -24.28
CA LEU A 237 28.65 -19.10 -23.70
C LEU A 237 28.21 -17.95 -24.64
N ARG A 238 29.13 -17.35 -25.40
CA ARG A 238 28.75 -16.33 -26.41
C ARG A 238 27.98 -16.91 -27.58
N ALA A 239 28.22 -18.18 -27.93
CA ALA A 239 27.54 -18.86 -29.02
C ALA A 239 26.10 -19.25 -28.65
N ASP A 240 25.83 -19.50 -27.36
CA ASP A 240 24.51 -19.90 -26.84
C ASP A 240 23.94 -18.89 -25.83
N PRO A 241 23.08 -17.96 -26.29
CA PRO A 241 22.39 -16.99 -25.43
C PRO A 241 21.51 -17.62 -24.33
N LEU A 242 21.01 -18.84 -24.54
CA LEU A 242 20.15 -19.53 -23.58
C LEU A 242 20.96 -19.97 -22.35
N ALA A 243 22.18 -20.49 -22.56
CA ALA A 243 23.09 -20.86 -21.48
C ALA A 243 23.71 -19.63 -20.79
N LEU A 244 23.98 -18.55 -21.54
CA LEU A 244 24.60 -17.33 -20.99
C LEU A 244 23.66 -16.55 -20.05
N GLY A 245 22.36 -16.49 -20.36
CA GLY A 245 21.36 -15.75 -19.58
C GLY A 245 21.41 -16.07 -18.08
N PRO A 246 21.14 -17.33 -17.67
CA PRO A 246 21.17 -17.74 -16.26
C PRO A 246 22.52 -17.45 -15.58
N VAL A 247 23.63 -17.59 -16.30
CA VAL A 247 24.97 -17.32 -15.78
C VAL A 247 25.13 -15.84 -15.43
N VAL A 248 24.67 -14.94 -16.31
CA VAL A 248 24.73 -13.49 -16.08
C VAL A 248 23.85 -13.09 -14.90
N PHE A 249 22.62 -13.61 -14.82
CA PHE A 249 21.71 -13.31 -13.71
C PHE A 249 22.28 -13.73 -12.35
N GLU A 250 22.99 -14.85 -12.29
CA GLU A 250 23.62 -15.33 -11.07
C GLU A 250 24.89 -14.55 -10.70
N LEU A 251 25.76 -14.25 -11.69
CA LEU A 251 27.00 -13.50 -11.45
C LEU A 251 26.76 -12.06 -10.99
N LEU A 252 25.74 -11.42 -11.55
CA LEU A 252 25.35 -10.05 -11.22
C LEU A 252 24.26 -9.99 -10.14
N ASP A 253 23.81 -11.15 -9.64
CA ASP A 253 22.70 -11.30 -8.70
C ASP A 253 21.50 -10.40 -9.07
N LEU A 254 21.06 -10.54 -10.33
CA LEU A 254 19.98 -9.75 -10.88
C LEU A 254 18.62 -10.39 -10.54
N PRO A 255 17.61 -9.58 -10.16
CA PRO A 255 16.26 -10.07 -9.99
C PRO A 255 15.67 -10.52 -11.33
N SER A 256 14.82 -11.54 -11.29
CA SER A 256 14.19 -12.09 -12.48
C SER A 256 13.28 -11.05 -13.17
N PRO A 257 13.35 -10.95 -14.51
CA PRO A 257 12.48 -10.06 -15.27
C PRO A 257 11.04 -10.61 -15.32
N PRO A 258 10.06 -9.79 -15.73
CA PRO A 258 8.72 -10.28 -16.03
C PRO A 258 8.77 -11.32 -17.15
N ALA A 259 7.87 -12.32 -17.09
CA ALA A 259 7.77 -13.35 -18.11
C ALA A 259 7.46 -12.71 -19.48
N VAL A 260 8.33 -12.94 -20.46
CA VAL A 260 8.12 -12.44 -21.83
C VAL A 260 7.30 -13.49 -22.61
N PRO A 261 6.21 -13.10 -23.30
CA PRO A 261 5.44 -14.04 -24.12
C PRO A 261 6.32 -14.68 -25.20
N SER A 262 6.37 -16.02 -25.23
CA SER A 262 7.19 -16.83 -26.15
C SER A 262 6.89 -16.58 -27.62
N ASP A 263 5.63 -16.27 -27.94
CA ASP A 263 5.10 -16.29 -29.31
C ASP A 263 5.61 -15.11 -30.17
N ARG A 264 6.33 -14.15 -29.57
CA ARG A 264 6.81 -12.94 -30.24
C ARG A 264 8.34 -12.83 -30.33
N ILE A 265 9.09 -13.80 -29.80
CA ILE A 265 10.55 -13.73 -29.73
C ILE A 265 11.13 -14.81 -30.65
N GLY A 266 12.07 -14.43 -31.51
CA GLY A 266 12.80 -15.38 -32.37
C GLY A 266 13.55 -16.45 -31.58
N SER A 267 14.01 -17.50 -32.26
CA SER A 267 14.64 -18.69 -31.66
C SER A 267 15.93 -18.45 -30.85
N ARG A 268 16.48 -17.22 -30.84
CA ARG A 268 17.68 -16.85 -30.06
C ARG A 268 17.37 -15.66 -29.16
N TYR A 269 17.16 -15.92 -27.88
CA TYR A 269 16.98 -14.89 -26.86
C TYR A 269 17.68 -15.26 -25.56
N TYR A 270 17.92 -14.25 -24.71
CA TYR A 270 18.48 -14.47 -23.37
C TYR A 270 17.40 -15.01 -22.44
N GLN A 271 17.51 -16.28 -22.06
CA GLN A 271 16.59 -16.89 -21.12
C GLN A 271 16.91 -16.42 -19.69
N SER A 272 15.90 -15.93 -18.97
CA SER A 272 16.03 -15.69 -17.54
C SER A 272 15.94 -17.01 -16.76
N PRO A 273 16.68 -17.17 -15.66
CA PRO A 273 16.47 -18.30 -14.75
C PRO A 273 15.08 -18.22 -14.12
N GLY A 274 14.65 -19.30 -13.48
CA GLY A 274 13.44 -19.31 -12.65
C GLY A 274 13.47 -18.20 -11.58
N THR A 275 12.30 -17.74 -11.17
CA THR A 275 12.18 -16.61 -10.24
C THR A 275 12.81 -16.92 -8.88
N LYS A 276 13.94 -16.29 -8.57
CA LYS A 276 14.55 -16.30 -7.22
C LYS A 276 13.87 -15.31 -6.26
N LEU A 277 12.89 -14.55 -6.75
CA LEU A 277 12.15 -13.59 -5.96
C LEU A 277 11.20 -14.27 -4.99
N SER A 278 11.01 -13.64 -3.83
CA SER A 278 10.09 -14.10 -2.78
C SER A 278 8.66 -14.33 -3.28
N SER A 279 8.16 -13.45 -4.15
CA SER A 279 6.85 -13.56 -4.80
C SER A 279 6.96 -13.44 -6.33
N PRO A 280 6.09 -14.15 -7.09
CA PRO A 280 5.97 -13.95 -8.53
C PRO A 280 5.49 -12.53 -8.90
N GLU A 281 4.75 -11.83 -8.04
CA GLU A 281 4.30 -10.46 -8.35
C GLU A 281 5.47 -9.48 -8.41
N TYR A 282 6.49 -9.69 -7.58
CA TYR A 282 7.71 -8.90 -7.63
C TYR A 282 8.50 -9.10 -8.93
N ALA A 283 8.27 -10.17 -9.70
CA ALA A 283 8.89 -10.27 -11.02
C ALA A 283 8.30 -9.24 -12.00
N ILE A 284 7.03 -8.84 -11.80
CA ILE A 284 6.31 -7.89 -12.64
C ILE A 284 6.53 -6.46 -12.14
N SER A 285 6.39 -6.22 -10.83
CA SER A 285 6.51 -4.89 -10.23
C SER A 285 7.95 -4.50 -9.85
N GLY A 286 8.88 -5.46 -9.94
CA GLY A 286 10.23 -5.35 -9.39
C GLY A 286 10.35 -5.90 -7.97
N PRO A 287 11.58 -6.24 -7.53
CA PRO A 287 11.85 -6.65 -6.16
C PRO A 287 11.45 -5.56 -5.17
N PRO A 288 11.04 -5.93 -3.94
CA PRO A 288 10.68 -4.94 -2.94
C PRO A 288 11.90 -4.16 -2.46
N LYS A 289 11.76 -2.83 -2.36
CA LYS A 289 12.81 -1.94 -1.84
C LYS A 289 13.14 -2.19 -0.37
N THR A 290 12.19 -2.75 0.38
CA THR A 290 12.30 -3.09 1.80
C THR A 290 11.92 -4.56 2.01
N HIS A 291 12.09 -5.06 3.23
CA HIS A 291 11.60 -6.40 3.58
C HIS A 291 10.09 -6.51 3.30
N PRO A 292 9.55 -7.64 2.80
CA PRO A 292 8.12 -7.75 2.45
C PRO A 292 7.12 -7.49 3.59
N SER A 293 7.55 -7.46 4.85
CA SER A 293 6.73 -7.01 5.99
C SER A 293 6.77 -5.50 6.25
N ALA A 294 7.76 -4.80 5.69
CA ALA A 294 8.11 -3.40 5.95
C ALA A 294 8.23 -3.01 7.44
N GLY A 295 8.35 -3.98 8.35
CA GLY A 295 8.33 -3.73 9.80
C GLY A 295 6.97 -3.32 10.37
N LEU A 296 5.87 -3.53 9.64
CA LEU A 296 4.52 -3.16 10.09
C LEU A 296 3.94 -4.17 11.10
N SER A 297 4.09 -5.45 10.79
CA SER A 297 3.66 -6.56 11.64
C SER A 297 4.66 -7.72 11.53
N TYR A 298 4.89 -8.36 12.68
CA TYR A 298 5.80 -9.49 12.83
C TYR A 298 5.05 -10.81 13.09
N THR A 299 3.72 -10.80 13.01
CA THR A 299 2.92 -12.02 13.12
C THR A 299 3.06 -12.84 11.84
N ARG A 300 3.36 -14.14 11.98
CA ARG A 300 3.55 -15.04 10.83
C ARG A 300 2.24 -15.48 10.21
N SER A 301 1.17 -15.59 11.00
CA SER A 301 -0.13 -16.09 10.55
C SER A 301 -1.27 -15.47 11.35
N HIS A 302 -2.46 -15.42 10.74
CA HIS A 302 -3.73 -15.03 11.36
C HIS A 302 -4.63 -16.24 11.61
N ALA A 303 -4.07 -17.45 11.70
CA ALA A 303 -4.78 -18.67 12.09
C ALA A 303 -5.14 -18.66 13.60
N LEU A 304 -5.82 -17.59 14.02
CA LEU A 304 -6.30 -17.35 15.37
C LEU A 304 -7.80 -17.04 15.29
N LEU A 305 -8.56 -17.55 16.25
CA LEU A 305 -9.99 -17.28 16.36
C LEU A 305 -10.22 -16.36 17.55
N TYR A 306 -10.91 -15.26 17.31
CA TYR A 306 -11.31 -14.36 18.39
C TYR A 306 -12.47 -14.98 19.16
N ASN A 307 -12.28 -15.21 20.46
CA ASN A 307 -13.33 -15.74 21.33
C ASN A 307 -14.14 -14.59 21.94
N HIS A 308 -15.37 -14.39 21.48
CA HIS A 308 -16.25 -13.35 22.00
C HIS A 308 -16.80 -13.78 23.37
N PRO A 309 -16.79 -12.90 24.40
CA PRO A 309 -17.20 -13.26 25.76
C PRO A 309 -18.57 -13.95 25.87
N ASN A 310 -19.55 -13.48 25.10
CA ASN A 310 -20.94 -13.99 25.16
C ASN A 310 -21.30 -15.02 24.07
N TYR A 311 -20.62 -14.98 22.91
CA TYR A 311 -21.03 -15.71 21.71
C TYR A 311 -20.03 -16.78 21.28
N GLY A 312 -18.91 -16.90 22.01
CA GLY A 312 -17.88 -17.89 21.71
C GLY A 312 -17.01 -17.52 20.51
N PRO A 313 -16.33 -18.51 19.90
CA PRO A 313 -15.38 -18.29 18.81
C PRO A 313 -16.07 -17.72 17.57
N GLN A 314 -15.54 -16.59 17.08
CA GLN A 314 -16.05 -15.91 15.89
C GLN A 314 -15.30 -16.36 14.64
N THR A 315 -16.03 -16.49 13.53
CA THR A 315 -15.44 -16.83 12.21
C THR A 315 -14.46 -15.76 11.73
N TYR A 316 -14.77 -14.49 11.99
CA TYR A 316 -13.97 -13.34 11.59
C TYR A 316 -13.60 -12.51 12.81
N GLN A 317 -12.49 -11.77 12.68
CA GLN A 317 -12.16 -10.73 13.66
C GLN A 317 -13.21 -9.62 13.65
N ARG A 318 -13.19 -8.78 14.69
CA ARG A 318 -14.11 -7.64 14.83
C ARG A 318 -14.05 -6.76 13.56
N PRO A 319 -15.20 -6.51 12.91
CA PRO A 319 -15.26 -5.59 11.78
C PRO A 319 -14.77 -4.19 12.13
N VAL A 320 -14.19 -3.50 11.15
CA VAL A 320 -13.65 -2.15 11.27
C VAL A 320 -14.41 -1.20 10.35
N GLU A 321 -14.65 0.03 10.81
CA GLU A 321 -15.30 1.07 10.02
C GLU A 321 -14.31 1.64 8.99
N ALA A 322 -14.68 1.60 7.71
CA ALA A 322 -13.96 2.18 6.60
C ALA A 322 -14.66 3.44 6.10
N ARG A 323 -13.89 4.47 5.71
CA ARG A 323 -14.43 5.68 5.09
C ARG A 323 -14.30 5.60 3.57
N ILE A 324 -15.34 5.98 2.84
CA ILE A 324 -15.27 6.08 1.38
C ILE A 324 -14.55 7.38 1.03
N LEU A 325 -13.37 7.26 0.42
CA LEU A 325 -12.56 8.40 -0.04
C LEU A 325 -12.91 8.78 -1.49
N ARG A 326 -13.15 7.75 -2.32
CA ARG A 326 -13.59 7.93 -3.71
C ARG A 326 -14.69 6.91 -4.04
N PRO A 327 -15.88 7.35 -4.46
CA PRO A 327 -16.92 6.43 -4.91
C PRO A 327 -16.53 5.71 -6.21
N LYS A 328 -17.23 4.62 -6.51
CA LYS A 328 -17.20 3.97 -7.82
C LYS A 328 -17.70 4.96 -8.87
N GLY A 329 -17.08 5.00 -10.04
CA GLY A 329 -17.53 5.90 -11.08
C GLY A 329 -16.70 5.78 -12.34
N ARG A 330 -17.08 6.52 -13.39
CA ARG A 330 -16.26 6.62 -14.59
C ARG A 330 -15.31 7.80 -14.43
N PHE A 331 -14.01 7.51 -14.38
CA PHE A 331 -12.98 8.54 -14.43
C PHE A 331 -12.25 8.43 -15.76
N LYS A 332 -12.28 9.51 -16.57
CA LYS A 332 -11.69 9.56 -17.92
C LYS A 332 -12.11 8.36 -18.80
N GLY A 333 -13.40 8.02 -18.80
CA GLY A 333 -13.97 6.96 -19.64
C GLY A 333 -13.69 5.52 -19.17
N ARG A 334 -12.89 5.31 -18.12
CA ARG A 334 -12.67 3.98 -17.52
C ARG A 334 -13.43 3.85 -16.21
N MET A 335 -13.96 2.66 -15.94
CA MET A 335 -14.56 2.35 -14.63
C MET A 335 -13.46 2.40 -13.57
N SER A 336 -13.55 3.39 -12.69
CA SER A 336 -12.66 3.61 -11.58
C SER A 336 -13.14 2.79 -10.38
N LYS A 337 -12.21 2.09 -9.74
CA LYS A 337 -12.45 1.38 -8.47
C LYS A 337 -12.71 2.40 -7.36
N ALA A 338 -13.57 2.02 -6.42
CA ALA A 338 -13.76 2.81 -5.21
C ALA A 338 -12.46 2.77 -4.37
N ILE A 339 -12.16 3.88 -3.68
CA ILE A 339 -11.06 3.95 -2.70
C ILE A 339 -11.69 4.11 -1.32
N ALA A 340 -11.30 3.23 -0.40
CA ALA A 340 -11.69 3.27 1.00
C ALA A 340 -10.48 3.50 1.91
N GLY A 341 -10.68 4.25 2.98
CA GLY A 341 -9.70 4.43 4.05
C GLY A 341 -9.96 3.46 5.19
N ILE A 342 -9.04 2.53 5.41
CA ILE A 342 -9.11 1.50 6.45
C ILE A 342 -7.89 1.66 7.36
N GLY A 343 -8.10 1.94 8.65
CA GLY A 343 -7.00 2.04 9.62
C GLY A 343 -5.94 3.12 9.31
N GLY A 344 -6.27 4.14 8.51
CA GLY A 344 -5.32 5.16 8.05
C GLY A 344 -4.66 4.86 6.70
N ILE A 345 -4.96 3.72 6.08
CA ILE A 345 -4.42 3.30 4.79
C ILE A 345 -5.49 3.47 3.70
N ALA A 346 -5.11 4.07 2.57
CA ALA A 346 -5.98 4.18 1.40
C ALA A 346 -5.89 2.91 0.54
N VAL A 347 -7.03 2.26 0.32
CA VAL A 347 -7.12 0.92 -0.26
C VAL A 347 -8.12 0.93 -1.41
N GLU A 348 -7.78 0.25 -2.51
CA GLU A 348 -8.75 -0.01 -3.58
C GLU A 348 -9.74 -1.09 -3.15
N ASP A 349 -11.03 -0.75 -3.03
CA ASP A 349 -12.05 -1.74 -2.71
C ASP A 349 -12.38 -2.56 -3.96
N LEU A 350 -11.80 -3.76 -4.03
CA LEU A 350 -12.02 -4.71 -5.12
C LEU A 350 -13.44 -5.28 -5.14
N ASN A 351 -14.08 -5.37 -3.96
CA ASN A 351 -15.44 -5.87 -3.85
C ASN A 351 -16.47 -4.82 -4.27
N ALA A 352 -16.09 -3.53 -4.37
CA ALA A 352 -16.96 -2.48 -4.88
C ALA A 352 -17.52 -2.77 -6.30
N MET A 353 -16.83 -3.60 -7.08
CA MET A 353 -17.24 -3.99 -8.44
C MET A 353 -18.43 -4.96 -8.45
N THR A 354 -18.54 -5.85 -7.46
CA THR A 354 -19.56 -6.92 -7.43
C THR A 354 -20.93 -6.45 -6.91
N PHE A 355 -21.03 -5.21 -6.41
CA PHE A 355 -22.30 -4.68 -5.92
C PHE A 355 -23.19 -4.17 -7.05
N ALA A 356 -24.45 -4.63 -7.04
CA ALA A 356 -25.54 -3.97 -7.74
C ALA A 356 -25.82 -2.60 -7.10
N GLU A 357 -26.11 -1.59 -7.91
CA GLU A 357 -26.27 -0.19 -7.50
C GLU A 357 -27.29 0.03 -6.37
N GLN A 358 -28.23 -0.90 -6.18
CA GLN A 358 -29.34 -0.81 -5.23
C GLN A 358 -29.05 -1.40 -3.82
N SER A 359 -27.96 -2.16 -3.63
CA SER A 359 -27.65 -2.84 -2.35
C SER A 359 -26.28 -2.43 -1.74
N GLY A 360 -25.62 -1.45 -2.37
CA GLY A 360 -24.36 -0.89 -1.89
C GLY A 360 -24.56 0.02 -0.66
N PRO A 361 -23.52 0.19 0.19
CA PRO A 361 -23.55 1.20 1.24
C PRO A 361 -23.75 2.61 0.63
N PRO A 362 -24.45 3.50 1.34
CA PRO A 362 -24.71 4.84 0.85
C PRO A 362 -23.38 5.58 0.62
N GLY A 363 -23.26 6.29 -0.50
CA GLY A 363 -22.04 6.99 -0.87
C GLY A 363 -20.99 6.16 -1.63
N LEU A 364 -21.22 4.85 -1.88
CA LEU A 364 -20.28 4.02 -2.65
C LEU A 364 -20.43 4.21 -4.16
N SER A 365 -21.67 4.32 -4.67
CA SER A 365 -21.94 4.47 -6.10
C SER A 365 -21.75 5.91 -6.59
N TYR A 366 -22.04 6.89 -5.73
CA TYR A 366 -21.88 8.32 -6.01
C TYR A 366 -21.58 9.04 -4.70
N PHE A 367 -20.94 10.21 -4.79
CA PHE A 367 -20.68 11.03 -3.62
C PHE A 367 -21.99 11.61 -3.06
N ASP A 368 -22.29 11.32 -1.79
CA ASP A 368 -23.49 11.83 -1.11
C ASP A 368 -23.07 12.83 -0.02
N ALA A 369 -23.28 14.11 -0.30
CA ALA A 369 -22.97 15.22 0.60
C ALA A 369 -23.92 15.30 1.81
N SER A 370 -25.06 14.61 1.79
CA SER A 370 -26.03 14.65 2.89
C SER A 370 -25.60 13.84 4.12
N ILE A 371 -24.58 13.00 3.99
CA ILE A 371 -24.08 12.15 5.07
C ILE A 371 -23.08 12.96 5.93
N PRO A 372 -23.39 13.26 7.20
CA PRO A 372 -22.50 14.03 8.04
C PRO A 372 -21.20 13.26 8.31
N GLY A 373 -20.06 13.92 8.08
CA GLY A 373 -18.74 13.30 8.22
C GLY A 373 -18.35 12.35 7.08
N GLY A 374 -19.16 12.27 6.02
CA GLY A 374 -18.92 11.45 4.83
C GLY A 374 -19.37 10.00 4.98
N ALA A 375 -19.45 9.32 3.85
CA ALA A 375 -19.91 7.93 3.77
C ALA A 375 -18.93 6.95 4.42
N LYS A 376 -19.47 6.00 5.18
CA LYS A 376 -18.71 4.96 5.89
C LYS A 376 -19.44 3.62 5.85
N TYR A 377 -18.68 2.54 5.96
CA TYR A 377 -19.21 1.18 5.98
C TYR A 377 -18.27 0.23 6.71
N TRP A 378 -18.80 -0.88 7.19
CA TRP A 378 -18.03 -1.86 7.94
C TRP A 378 -17.37 -2.88 7.02
N VAL A 379 -16.08 -3.13 7.25
CA VAL A 379 -15.25 -4.07 6.51
C VAL A 379 -14.55 -5.04 7.43
N THR A 380 -14.19 -6.20 6.89
CA THR A 380 -13.35 -7.20 7.53
C THR A 380 -12.05 -7.30 6.71
N PRO A 381 -10.92 -6.78 7.21
CA PRO A 381 -9.61 -7.00 6.60
C PRO A 381 -9.28 -8.50 6.57
N VAL A 382 -8.68 -8.96 5.47
CA VAL A 382 -8.38 -10.39 5.26
C VAL A 382 -6.92 -10.64 4.92
N ARG A 383 -6.28 -9.69 4.24
CA ARG A 383 -4.88 -9.84 3.85
C ARG A 383 -4.20 -8.49 3.73
N ALA A 384 -2.95 -8.42 4.15
CA ALA A 384 -2.08 -7.28 3.93
C ALA A 384 -0.82 -7.74 3.17
N SER A 385 -0.31 -6.91 2.28
CA SER A 385 0.94 -7.12 1.55
C SER A 385 1.64 -5.78 1.31
N VAL A 386 2.93 -5.81 0.98
CA VAL A 386 3.69 -4.62 0.60
C VAL A 386 4.08 -4.75 -0.87
N ASP A 387 3.87 -3.68 -1.63
CA ASP A 387 4.26 -3.62 -3.04
C ASP A 387 5.75 -3.32 -3.19
N SER A 388 6.28 -3.42 -4.41
CA SER A 388 7.71 -3.17 -4.66
C SER A 388 8.18 -1.77 -4.24
N GLU A 389 7.29 -0.78 -4.38
CA GLU A 389 7.50 0.62 -3.98
C GLU A 389 7.42 0.87 -2.47
N GLY A 390 7.00 -0.12 -1.67
CA GLY A 390 6.81 0.03 -0.23
C GLY A 390 5.41 0.53 0.17
N ARG A 391 4.44 0.52 -0.74
CA ARG A 391 3.04 0.83 -0.45
C ARG A 391 2.35 -0.37 0.19
N ILE A 392 1.40 -0.12 1.09
CA ILE A 392 0.63 -1.17 1.76
C ILE A 392 -0.60 -1.50 0.92
N GLY A 393 -0.67 -2.73 0.42
CA GLY A 393 -1.88 -3.31 -0.16
C GLY A 393 -2.70 -4.01 0.92
N LEU A 394 -3.98 -3.68 1.03
CA LEU A 394 -4.92 -4.37 1.93
C LEU A 394 -6.05 -4.98 1.10
N ALA A 395 -6.39 -6.23 1.35
CA ALA A 395 -7.61 -6.85 0.85
C ALA A 395 -8.60 -6.99 2.00
N SER A 396 -9.83 -6.53 1.78
CA SER A 396 -10.91 -6.58 2.78
C SER A 396 -12.22 -6.99 2.13
N TYR A 397 -13.04 -7.74 2.87
CA TYR A 397 -14.44 -7.98 2.54
C TYR A 397 -15.36 -6.97 3.23
N ARG A 398 -16.58 -6.84 2.73
CA ARG A 398 -17.64 -6.18 3.50
C ARG A 398 -17.99 -7.04 4.70
N ALA A 399 -18.20 -6.39 5.85
CA ALA A 399 -18.66 -7.08 7.04
C ALA A 399 -20.06 -7.66 6.83
N THR A 400 -20.20 -8.97 6.98
CA THR A 400 -21.50 -9.65 6.92
C THR A 400 -22.38 -9.26 8.11
N ALA A 401 -23.69 -9.43 7.99
CA ALA A 401 -24.61 -9.22 9.13
C ALA A 401 -24.23 -10.09 10.34
N SER A 402 -23.79 -11.33 10.11
CA SER A 402 -23.31 -12.24 11.15
C SER A 402 -22.04 -11.74 11.85
N SER A 403 -21.10 -11.11 11.13
CA SER A 403 -19.89 -10.54 11.75
C SER A 403 -20.18 -9.29 12.59
N LYS A 404 -21.27 -8.57 12.29
CA LYS A 404 -21.68 -7.34 12.97
C LYS A 404 -22.57 -7.59 14.20
N ALA A 405 -23.43 -8.60 14.13
CA ALA A 405 -24.42 -8.90 15.16
C ALA A 405 -23.82 -9.09 16.58
N PRO A 406 -22.70 -9.81 16.79
CA PRO A 406 -22.08 -9.98 18.10
C PRO A 406 -21.72 -8.66 18.80
N TYR A 407 -21.42 -7.63 18.01
CA TYR A 407 -20.95 -6.34 18.49
C TYR A 407 -22.05 -5.27 18.49
N GLY A 408 -23.30 -5.63 18.17
CA GLY A 408 -24.41 -4.68 18.07
C GLY A 408 -24.22 -3.61 16.98
N ILE A 409 -23.40 -3.89 15.96
CA ILE A 409 -23.03 -2.91 14.93
C ILE A 409 -24.14 -2.81 13.88
N THR A 410 -24.57 -1.59 13.57
CA THR A 410 -25.54 -1.30 12.51
C THR A 410 -24.93 -0.39 11.43
N ASP A 411 -25.39 -0.55 10.19
CA ASP A 411 -24.98 0.32 9.08
C ASP A 411 -25.73 1.66 9.18
N TYR A 412 -25.12 2.74 8.69
CA TYR A 412 -25.77 4.03 8.60
C TYR A 412 -27.03 3.93 7.73
N ARG A 413 -28.18 4.27 8.33
CA ARG A 413 -29.46 4.41 7.63
C ARG A 413 -29.72 5.88 7.39
N LYS A 414 -29.82 6.27 6.11
CA LYS A 414 -30.23 7.63 5.75
C LYS A 414 -31.62 7.87 6.33
N PRO A 415 -31.87 9.00 7.03
CA PRO A 415 -33.22 9.34 7.46
C PRO A 415 -34.09 9.45 6.21
N SER A 416 -35.08 8.57 6.06
CA SER A 416 -35.99 8.70 4.93
C SER A 416 -36.88 9.92 5.16
N LEU A 417 -37.02 10.77 4.14
CA LEU A 417 -37.94 11.92 4.16
C LEU A 417 -39.40 11.49 4.38
N THR A 418 -39.69 10.19 4.26
CA THR A 418 -41.00 9.57 4.47
C THR A 418 -41.10 8.78 5.78
N SER A 419 -40.08 8.78 6.64
CA SER A 419 -40.11 8.12 7.95
C SER A 419 -40.94 8.94 8.92
N VAL A 420 -42.26 8.70 8.91
CA VAL A 420 -43.16 9.09 9.99
C VAL A 420 -42.61 8.49 11.29
N SER A 421 -42.17 9.35 12.21
CA SER A 421 -41.59 8.98 13.49
C SER A 421 -42.48 7.99 14.25
N ASP A 422 -41.88 7.03 14.97
CA ASP A 422 -42.65 6.05 15.76
C ASP A 422 -43.50 6.69 16.88
N THR A 423 -43.17 7.93 17.28
CA THR A 423 -44.00 8.81 18.12
C THR A 423 -45.37 9.18 17.50
N VAL A 424 -45.55 9.03 16.19
CA VAL A 424 -46.85 9.20 15.50
C VAL A 424 -47.58 7.87 15.36
N ARG A 425 -46.91 6.73 15.57
CA ARG A 425 -47.52 5.39 15.53
C ARG A 425 -48.01 4.92 16.90
N GLY A 426 -47.47 5.47 17.98
CA GLY A 426 -47.89 5.18 19.34
C GLY A 426 -48.84 6.24 19.89
N ILE A 427 -50.09 5.81 20.15
CA ILE A 427 -51.05 6.38 21.13
C ILE A 427 -51.94 7.53 20.60
N ASP A 428 -53.20 7.16 20.33
CA ASP A 428 -54.44 7.95 20.47
C ASP A 428 -54.61 9.32 19.78
N SER A 429 -54.48 9.36 18.46
CA SER A 429 -55.21 10.37 17.67
C SER A 429 -55.55 9.89 16.25
N ARG A 430 -56.52 8.98 16.14
CA ARG A 430 -57.33 8.86 14.91
C ARG A 430 -58.26 10.07 14.83
N MET A 431 -57.72 11.21 14.43
CA MET A 431 -58.52 12.32 13.92
C MET A 431 -57.93 12.75 12.58
N THR A 432 -58.38 12.09 11.52
CA THR A 432 -58.31 12.72 10.19
C THR A 432 -59.31 13.88 10.20
N PRO A 433 -58.92 15.10 9.81
CA PRO A 433 -59.88 16.17 9.59
C PRO A 433 -60.78 15.76 8.43
N ARG A 434 -62.07 15.54 8.70
CA ARG A 434 -63.08 15.32 7.66
C ARG A 434 -63.19 16.58 6.81
N LEU A 435 -62.89 16.46 5.52
CA LEU A 435 -62.94 17.57 4.56
C LEU A 435 -64.37 17.94 4.09
N ASP A 436 -65.41 17.38 4.71
CA ASP A 436 -66.81 17.53 4.29
C ASP A 436 -67.63 18.50 5.15
N ARG A 437 -67.05 19.62 5.60
CA ARG A 437 -67.83 20.73 6.14
C ARG A 437 -67.74 21.94 5.21
N LEU A 438 -68.72 22.02 4.32
CA LEU A 438 -69.07 23.23 3.59
C LEU A 438 -69.35 24.36 4.58
N SER A 439 -68.57 25.43 4.48
CA SER A 439 -68.75 26.65 5.26
C SER A 439 -69.97 27.43 4.74
N PRO A 440 -70.93 27.85 5.58
CA PRO A 440 -72.12 28.54 5.12
C PRO A 440 -71.84 30.04 5.06
N ARG A 441 -71.23 30.51 3.96
CA ARG A 441 -71.26 31.93 3.58
C ARG A 441 -70.68 32.11 2.18
N GLN A 442 -71.54 32.01 1.17
CA GLN A 442 -71.40 32.75 -0.07
C GLN A 442 -72.78 32.94 -0.73
N PRO A 443 -73.03 34.10 -1.38
CA PRO A 443 -74.33 34.46 -1.90
C PRO A 443 -74.63 33.70 -3.21
N ARG A 444 -75.90 33.35 -3.40
CA ARG A 444 -76.43 32.79 -4.64
C ARG A 444 -76.33 33.83 -5.76
N PHE A 445 -75.77 33.43 -6.90
CA PHE A 445 -75.97 34.13 -8.17
C PHE A 445 -76.71 33.18 -9.12
N ASN A 446 -77.83 33.67 -9.65
CA ASN A 446 -78.74 32.99 -10.56
C ASN A 446 -78.12 32.78 -11.94
N ASP A 447 -78.52 31.67 -12.55
CA ASP A 447 -78.31 31.34 -13.96
C ASP A 447 -79.01 32.33 -14.91
N SER A 448 -78.31 32.77 -15.94
CA SER A 448 -78.89 32.95 -17.28
C SER A 448 -77.80 32.96 -18.36
N ASP A 449 -78.21 32.47 -19.53
CA ASP A 449 -77.49 32.01 -20.71
C ASP A 449 -76.48 32.96 -21.40
N GLU A 450 -75.63 32.34 -22.25
CA GLU A 450 -74.87 32.85 -23.41
C GLU A 450 -73.31 32.99 -23.34
N PRO A 451 -72.58 32.82 -24.47
CA PRO A 451 -71.32 32.07 -24.50
C PRO A 451 -70.01 32.87 -24.77
N VAL A 452 -68.88 32.22 -24.44
CA VAL A 452 -67.49 32.37 -24.93
C VAL A 452 -66.87 33.78 -24.99
N VAL A 453 -65.97 34.09 -24.05
CA VAL A 453 -64.74 34.88 -24.31
C VAL A 453 -63.59 34.37 -23.43
N ALA A 454 -62.49 33.97 -24.08
CA ALA A 454 -61.23 33.57 -23.45
C ALA A 454 -60.62 34.73 -22.62
N LYS A 455 -60.36 34.49 -21.33
CA LYS A 455 -59.57 35.39 -20.47
C LYS A 455 -58.19 34.81 -20.19
N GLN A 456 -57.20 35.67 -20.45
CA GLN A 456 -55.76 35.47 -20.35
C GLN A 456 -55.29 35.23 -18.90
N PRO A 457 -54.18 34.51 -18.68
CA PRO A 457 -53.53 34.45 -17.39
C PRO A 457 -52.82 35.77 -17.04
N VAL A 458 -52.88 36.09 -15.75
CA VAL A 458 -52.43 37.29 -15.04
C VAL A 458 -50.97 37.63 -15.33
N ARG A 459 -50.72 38.81 -15.92
CA ARG A 459 -49.41 39.38 -16.32
C ARG A 459 -48.63 40.07 -15.19
N GLU A 460 -49.07 40.00 -13.94
CA GLU A 460 -48.50 40.85 -12.89
C GLU A 460 -47.16 40.33 -12.31
N ALA A 461 -46.85 39.03 -12.41
CA ALA A 461 -45.59 38.49 -11.85
C ALA A 461 -44.36 38.69 -12.76
N GLU A 462 -44.54 38.65 -14.09
CA GLU A 462 -43.43 38.80 -15.05
C GLU A 462 -42.92 40.24 -15.16
N ASP A 463 -43.79 41.24 -14.98
CA ASP A 463 -43.41 42.64 -15.04
C ASP A 463 -42.62 43.09 -13.80
N ILE A 464 -42.84 42.45 -12.65
CA ILE A 464 -42.07 42.67 -11.42
C ILE A 464 -40.65 42.10 -11.58
N ALA A 465 -40.52 40.91 -12.18
CA ALA A 465 -39.22 40.29 -12.45
C ALA A 465 -38.39 41.10 -13.47
N ARG A 466 -39.03 41.68 -14.50
CA ARG A 466 -38.34 42.53 -15.49
C ARG A 466 -37.87 43.87 -14.92
N ARG A 467 -38.60 44.46 -13.96
CA ARG A 467 -38.15 45.70 -13.28
C ARG A 467 -36.96 45.45 -12.37
N LEU A 468 -36.93 44.33 -11.64
CA LEU A 468 -35.79 43.95 -10.78
C LEU A 468 -34.51 43.66 -11.58
N MET A 469 -34.63 43.07 -12.77
CA MET A 469 -33.48 42.78 -13.62
C MET A 469 -32.90 44.02 -14.29
N ARG A 470 -33.70 45.08 -14.55
CA ARG A 470 -33.20 46.37 -15.07
C ARG A 470 -32.45 47.18 -14.01
N THR A 471 -32.81 47.05 -12.73
CA THR A 471 -32.12 47.79 -11.65
C THR A 471 -30.74 47.21 -11.32
N LEU A 472 -30.47 45.94 -11.66
CA LEU A 472 -29.20 45.27 -11.40
C LEU A 472 -28.15 45.44 -12.51
N SER A 473 -28.54 45.96 -13.69
CA SER A 473 -27.64 46.14 -14.84
C SER A 473 -27.11 47.58 -14.98
N SER A 474 -27.24 48.43 -13.94
CA SER A 474 -26.85 49.85 -13.99
C SER A 474 -26.06 50.30 -12.75
N SER A 475 -25.14 49.45 -12.30
CA SER A 475 -24.11 49.78 -11.31
C SER A 475 -22.78 49.18 -11.72
#